data_AF-A0A3R8TBQ9-F1
#
_entry.id   AF-A0A3R8TBQ9-F1
#
_cell.length_a   1.000
_cell.length_b   1.000
_cell.length_c   1.000
_cell.angle_alpha   90.00
_cell.angle_beta   90.00
_cell.angle_gamma   90.00
#
_symmetry.space_group_name_H-M   'P 1'
#
loop_
_entity.id
_entity.type
_entity.pdbx_description
1 polymer ?
#
loop_
_entity_poly.entity_id
_entity_poly.type
_entity_poly.pdbx_seq_one_letter_code
_entity_poly.pdbx_strand_id
1 'polypeptide(L)'
;LGAPGRPAAGSVIRALEAVSREGERLGVHLVAATGPGGRTAESDAARRATLRVTLDTPATGPEEPAPGRGRLVRPDGRVTAFQSGRVTGRIPRTATLRPTVVPLEWERMGDPPARRPVRELGNGPTDLALLASALERAAREVAAAEVPSLL
;
A
#
# COMPACT_ATOMS: atom_id res chain seq x y z
N LEU A 1 25.79 -19.22 4.26
CA LEU A 1 24.45 -19.41 3.63
C LEU A 1 24.68 -19.77 2.17
N GLY A 2 23.99 -20.79 1.63
CA GLY A 2 24.12 -21.18 0.21
C GLY A 2 25.32 -22.08 -0.10
N ALA A 3 25.13 -23.39 0.00
CA ALA A 3 25.95 -24.36 -0.72
C ALA A 3 25.20 -24.75 -1.99
N PRO A 4 25.83 -24.79 -3.18
CA PRO A 4 25.18 -25.26 -4.41
C PRO A 4 24.55 -26.65 -4.18
N GLY A 5 23.28 -26.82 -4.54
CA GLY A 5 22.57 -28.11 -4.44
C GLY A 5 21.84 -28.41 -3.13
N ARG A 6 21.89 -27.55 -2.09
CA ARG A 6 20.98 -27.67 -0.93
C ARG A 6 19.65 -26.93 -1.19
N PRO A 7 18.49 -27.49 -0.80
CA PRO A 7 17.22 -26.78 -0.92
C PRO A 7 17.26 -25.47 -0.11
N ALA A 8 17.32 -24.34 -0.82
CA ALA A 8 17.46 -23.00 -0.24
C ALA A 8 16.26 -22.56 0.62
N ALA A 9 15.11 -23.25 0.48
CA ALA A 9 13.89 -22.95 1.21
C ALA A 9 14.08 -23.01 2.74
N GLY A 10 14.82 -24.01 3.25
CA GLY A 10 15.05 -24.17 4.69
C GLY A 10 15.96 -23.09 5.30
N SER A 11 16.85 -22.47 4.51
CA SER A 11 17.65 -21.35 5.00
C SER A 11 16.87 -20.03 5.05
N VAL A 12 16.01 -19.78 4.06
CA VAL A 12 15.19 -18.55 4.03
C VAL A 12 14.18 -18.55 5.17
N ILE A 13 13.47 -19.66 5.39
CA ILE A 13 12.52 -19.78 6.50
C ILE A 13 13.22 -19.54 7.84
N ARG A 14 14.37 -20.17 8.10
CA ARG A 14 15.13 -19.93 9.35
C ARG A 14 15.56 -18.48 9.53
N ALA A 15 15.93 -17.78 8.47
CA ALA A 15 16.25 -16.35 8.54
C ALA A 15 15.00 -15.52 8.93
N LEU A 16 13.85 -15.78 8.31
CA LEU A 16 12.59 -15.12 8.66
C LEU A 16 12.16 -15.40 10.10
N GLU A 17 12.36 -16.63 10.58
CA GLU A 17 12.09 -17.01 11.96
C GLU A 17 13.03 -16.29 12.95
N ALA A 18 14.31 -16.16 12.63
CA ALA A 18 15.25 -15.40 13.44
C ALA A 18 14.84 -13.93 13.54
N VAL A 19 14.50 -13.28 12.41
CA VAL A 19 13.99 -11.90 12.41
C VAL A 19 12.69 -11.80 13.20
N SER A 20 11.78 -12.78 13.08
CA SER A 20 10.53 -12.79 13.84
C SER A 20 10.73 -12.90 15.35
N ARG A 21 11.83 -13.50 15.80
CA ARG A 21 12.16 -13.66 17.23
C ARG A 21 12.97 -12.48 17.78
N GLU A 22 13.93 -11.98 17.01
CA GLU A 22 14.99 -11.09 17.50
C GLU A 22 15.00 -9.71 16.82
N GLY A 23 14.22 -9.52 15.75
CA GLY A 23 14.27 -8.32 14.92
C GLY A 23 13.99 -7.03 15.69
N GLU A 24 13.05 -7.05 16.63
CA GLU A 24 12.70 -5.88 17.45
C GLU A 24 13.93 -5.29 18.18
N ARG A 25 14.76 -6.15 18.78
CA ARG A 25 15.98 -5.73 19.50
C ARG A 25 17.01 -5.07 18.59
N LEU A 26 16.90 -5.32 17.28
CA LEU A 26 17.79 -4.82 16.25
C LEU A 26 17.15 -3.70 15.42
N GLY A 27 15.93 -3.27 15.74
CA GLY A 27 15.17 -2.30 14.94
C GLY A 27 14.73 -2.84 13.57
N VAL A 28 14.66 -4.16 13.41
CA VAL A 28 14.26 -4.83 12.17
C VAL A 28 12.79 -5.26 12.25
N HIS A 29 11.98 -4.77 11.32
CA HIS A 29 10.57 -5.14 11.19
C HIS A 29 10.37 -6.10 10.02
N LEU A 30 9.63 -7.20 10.25
CA LEU A 30 9.28 -8.16 9.21
C LEU A 30 7.86 -7.93 8.70
N VAL A 31 7.72 -7.71 7.39
CA VAL A 31 6.45 -7.76 6.68
C VAL A 31 6.48 -8.94 5.72
N ALA A 32 5.53 -9.86 5.87
CA ALA A 32 5.43 -11.05 5.03
C ALA A 32 4.03 -11.12 4.40
N ALA A 33 3.98 -11.50 3.12
CA ALA A 33 2.75 -11.70 2.37
C ALA A 33 2.69 -13.13 1.84
N THR A 34 1.52 -13.75 1.93
CA THR A 34 1.30 -15.14 1.50
C THR A 34 -0.06 -15.27 0.82
N GLY A 35 -0.24 -16.34 0.04
CA GLY A 35 -1.56 -16.76 -0.37
C GLY A 35 -2.40 -17.24 0.82
N PRO A 36 -3.72 -17.44 0.64
CA PRO A 36 -4.60 -17.93 1.69
C PRO A 36 -4.23 -19.37 2.07
N GLY A 37 -4.09 -19.62 3.38
CA GLY A 37 -3.90 -20.95 3.95
C GLY A 37 -2.54 -21.61 3.64
N GLY A 38 -2.52 -22.94 3.81
CA GLY A 38 -1.35 -23.77 3.57
C GLY A 38 -0.23 -23.63 4.61
N ARG A 39 0.94 -24.20 4.29
CA ARG A 39 2.09 -24.36 5.21
C ARG A 39 2.63 -23.05 5.79
N THR A 40 2.36 -21.91 5.16
CA THR A 40 2.85 -20.60 5.62
C THR A 40 2.02 -20.03 6.78
N ALA A 41 0.76 -20.44 6.90
CA ALA A 41 -0.12 -20.03 7.99
C ALA A 41 0.39 -20.54 9.36
N GLU A 42 1.14 -21.65 9.34
CA GLU A 42 1.75 -22.28 10.52
C GLU A 42 3.22 -21.87 10.72
N SER A 43 3.71 -20.84 10.03
CA SER A 43 5.07 -20.34 10.26
C SER A 43 5.17 -19.56 11.56
N ASP A 44 6.37 -19.49 12.16
CA ASP A 44 6.61 -18.67 13.35
C ASP A 44 6.39 -17.18 13.07
N ALA A 45 6.68 -16.71 11.84
CA ALA A 45 6.35 -15.36 11.40
C ALA A 45 4.84 -15.11 11.47
N ALA A 46 4.02 -16.04 10.97
CA ALA A 46 2.57 -15.94 11.01
C ALA A 46 1.98 -16.02 12.42
N ARG A 47 2.61 -16.77 13.33
CA ARG A 47 2.23 -16.86 14.76
C ARG A 47 2.59 -15.61 15.55
N ARG A 48 3.74 -14.98 15.25
CA ARG A 48 4.26 -13.80 15.98
C ARG A 48 3.78 -12.47 15.42
N ALA A 49 3.15 -12.46 14.25
CA ALA A 49 2.61 -11.25 13.65
C ALA A 49 1.56 -10.59 14.56
N THR A 50 1.87 -9.38 15.02
CA THR A 50 1.01 -8.58 15.90
C THR A 50 -0.01 -7.74 15.11
N LEU A 51 0.32 -7.40 13.86
CA LEU A 51 -0.57 -6.77 12.89
C LEU A 51 -0.87 -7.77 11.76
N ARG A 52 -2.16 -7.96 11.45
CA ARG A 52 -2.57 -8.88 10.38
C ARG A 52 -3.42 -8.17 9.34
N VAL A 53 -2.96 -8.18 8.09
CA VAL A 53 -3.71 -7.68 6.94
C VAL A 53 -4.29 -8.86 6.17
N THR A 54 -5.61 -8.87 5.97
CA THR A 54 -6.29 -9.87 5.16
C THR A 54 -7.01 -9.15 4.02
N LEU A 55 -6.62 -9.43 2.79
CA LEU A 55 -7.28 -8.91 1.60
C LEU A 55 -8.47 -9.80 1.24
N ASP A 56 -9.58 -9.18 0.85
CA ASP A 56 -10.72 -9.90 0.31
C ASP A 56 -10.36 -10.44 -1.08
N THR A 57 -10.88 -11.62 -1.42
CA THR A 57 -10.72 -12.18 -2.77
C THR A 57 -11.48 -11.31 -3.75
N PRO A 58 -10.81 -10.66 -4.73
CA PRO A 58 -11.51 -9.79 -5.66
C PRO A 58 -12.46 -10.58 -6.55
N ALA A 59 -13.64 -10.03 -6.81
CA ALA A 59 -14.59 -10.62 -7.74
C ALA A 59 -15.28 -9.50 -8.58
N THR A 60 -15.91 -9.84 -9.71
CA THR A 60 -16.28 -8.88 -10.77
C THR A 60 -17.66 -8.24 -10.63
N GLY A 61 -18.45 -8.60 -9.62
CA GLY A 61 -19.79 -8.09 -9.37
C GLY A 61 -19.81 -6.66 -8.79
N PRO A 62 -20.90 -5.91 -9.00
CA PRO A 62 -21.02 -4.51 -8.55
C PRO A 62 -21.00 -4.34 -7.02
N GLU A 63 -21.41 -5.36 -6.27
CA GLU A 63 -21.35 -5.39 -4.80
C GLU A 63 -20.13 -6.18 -4.27
N GLU A 64 -19.36 -6.78 -5.18
CA GLU A 64 -18.24 -7.64 -4.83
C GLU A 64 -17.01 -6.81 -4.46
N PRO A 65 -16.11 -7.35 -3.61
CA PRO A 65 -14.93 -6.62 -3.18
C PRO A 65 -14.02 -6.27 -4.37
N ALA A 66 -13.80 -4.97 -4.57
CA ALA A 66 -12.79 -4.48 -5.49
C ALA A 66 -11.37 -4.86 -5.00
N PRO A 67 -10.39 -5.01 -5.91
CA PRO A 67 -9.00 -5.23 -5.53
C PRO A 67 -8.53 -4.19 -4.50
N GLY A 68 -7.85 -4.66 -3.46
CA GLY A 68 -7.34 -3.81 -2.37
C GLY A 68 -8.29 -3.62 -1.20
N ARG A 69 -9.53 -4.13 -1.27
CA ARG A 69 -10.41 -4.21 -0.10
C ARG A 69 -9.89 -5.26 0.88
N GLY A 70 -9.97 -4.98 2.18
CA GLY A 70 -9.55 -5.92 3.21
C GLY A 70 -9.80 -5.45 4.63
N ARG A 71 -9.21 -6.17 5.58
CA ARG A 71 -9.30 -5.92 7.02
C ARG A 71 -7.90 -5.92 7.65
N LEU A 72 -7.68 -4.98 8.57
CA LEU A 72 -6.52 -4.91 9.44
C LEU A 72 -6.93 -5.34 10.86
N VAL A 73 -6.30 -6.39 11.38
CA VAL A 73 -6.42 -6.83 12.78
C VAL A 73 -5.22 -6.30 13.55
N ARG A 74 -5.50 -5.61 14.65
CA ARG A 74 -4.50 -5.03 15.56
C ARG A 74 -4.21 -5.97 16.75
N PRO A 75 -3.13 -5.73 17.51
CA PRO A 75 -2.77 -6.58 18.65
C PRO A 75 -3.84 -6.61 19.75
N ASP A 76 -4.63 -5.54 19.86
CA ASP A 76 -5.77 -5.42 20.78
C ASP A 76 -7.05 -6.10 20.27
N GLY A 77 -6.96 -6.83 19.15
CA GLY A 77 -8.08 -7.51 18.51
C GLY A 77 -8.99 -6.59 17.67
N ARG A 78 -8.76 -5.27 17.65
CA ARG A 78 -9.59 -4.37 16.84
C ARG A 78 -9.41 -4.66 15.36
N VAL A 79 -10.55 -4.71 14.66
CA VAL A 79 -10.60 -4.92 13.21
C VAL A 79 -10.99 -3.62 12.52
N THR A 80 -10.19 -3.18 11.55
CA THR A 80 -10.46 -2.00 10.73
C THR A 80 -10.60 -2.42 9.28
N ALA A 81 -11.77 -2.24 8.68
CA ALA A 81 -11.96 -2.41 7.24
C ALA A 81 -11.23 -1.28 6.49
N PHE A 82 -10.63 -1.60 5.34
CA PHE A 82 -9.93 -0.61 4.52
C PHE A 82 -10.06 -0.92 3.03
N GLN A 83 -9.75 0.09 2.23
CA GLN A 83 -9.50 -0.01 0.79
C GLN A 83 -8.09 0.51 0.54
N SER A 84 -7.20 -0.31 -0.01
CA SER A 84 -5.84 0.14 -0.32
C SER A 84 -5.85 1.11 -1.50
N GLY A 85 -4.91 2.05 -1.46
CA GLY A 85 -4.56 2.85 -2.62
C GLY A 85 -3.85 1.99 -3.66
N ARG A 86 -4.10 2.28 -4.94
CA ARG A 86 -3.38 1.67 -6.05
C ARG A 86 -2.29 2.63 -6.52
N VAL A 87 -1.04 2.17 -6.52
CA VAL A 87 0.12 2.90 -7.06
C VAL A 87 0.74 2.04 -8.14
N THR A 88 0.82 2.56 -9.36
CA THR A 88 1.18 1.79 -10.56
C THR A 88 2.40 2.31 -11.29
N GLY A 89 2.99 3.43 -10.85
CA GLY A 89 4.02 4.14 -11.60
C GLY A 89 3.50 4.70 -12.93
N ARG A 90 2.18 4.74 -13.13
CA ARG A 90 1.60 5.26 -14.37
C ARG A 90 1.54 6.77 -14.30
N ILE A 91 1.90 7.41 -15.41
CA ILE A 91 1.56 8.79 -15.69
C ILE A 91 0.03 8.82 -15.88
N PRO A 92 -0.73 9.54 -15.04
CA PRO A 92 -2.16 9.65 -15.24
C PRO A 92 -2.42 10.30 -16.61
N ARG A 93 -2.89 9.52 -17.60
CA ARG A 93 -3.33 10.06 -18.90
C ARG A 93 -4.64 10.86 -18.79
N THR A 94 -5.29 10.81 -17.63
CA THR A 94 -6.47 11.58 -17.30
C THR A 94 -6.18 12.41 -16.05
N ALA A 95 -5.87 13.67 -16.31
CA ALA A 95 -6.09 14.82 -15.43
C ALA A 95 -5.28 14.89 -14.12
N THR A 96 -4.29 15.80 -14.11
CA THR A 96 -3.83 16.55 -12.93
C THR A 96 -4.89 17.54 -12.41
N LEU A 97 -6.20 17.25 -12.59
CA LEU A 97 -7.25 18.16 -12.15
C LEU A 97 -7.49 17.94 -10.67
N ARG A 98 -7.13 18.94 -9.86
CA ARG A 98 -7.66 19.08 -8.51
C ARG A 98 -9.19 19.27 -8.61
N PRO A 99 -10.00 18.61 -7.75
CA PRO A 99 -11.43 18.91 -7.66
C PRO A 99 -11.64 20.41 -7.41
N THR A 100 -12.56 21.02 -8.14
CA THR A 100 -12.95 22.42 -7.95
C THR A 100 -14.46 22.51 -7.82
N VAL A 101 -14.91 23.31 -6.85
CA VAL A 101 -16.32 23.67 -6.69
C VAL A 101 -16.55 24.91 -7.56
N VAL A 102 -17.45 24.80 -8.54
CA VAL A 102 -17.92 25.96 -9.31
C VAL A 102 -19.33 26.33 -8.82
N PRO A 103 -19.62 27.63 -8.64
CA PRO A 103 -20.97 28.07 -8.30
C PRO A 103 -21.94 27.68 -9.42
N LEU A 104 -23.10 27.16 -9.03
CA LEU A 104 -24.17 26.81 -9.95
C LEU A 104 -25.05 28.04 -10.19
N GLU A 105 -25.11 28.54 -11.42
CA GLU A 105 -26.06 29.59 -11.82
C GLU A 105 -27.41 28.93 -12.13
N TRP A 106 -28.32 28.96 -11.15
CA TRP A 106 -29.62 28.29 -11.22
C TRP A 106 -30.48 28.72 -12.41
N GLU A 107 -30.32 29.97 -12.86
CA GLU A 107 -31.01 30.56 -14.02
C GLU A 107 -30.63 29.89 -15.35
N ARG A 108 -29.50 29.16 -15.38
CA ARG A 108 -28.94 28.51 -16.57
C ARG A 108 -28.93 26.98 -16.48
N MET A 109 -29.70 26.42 -15.54
CA MET A 109 -29.76 24.98 -15.33
C MET A 109 -30.23 24.26 -16.60
N GLY A 110 -29.34 23.45 -17.19
CA GLY A 110 -29.57 22.74 -18.45
C GLY A 110 -28.50 23.03 -19.51
N ASP A 111 -27.84 24.18 -19.42
CA ASP A 111 -26.65 24.45 -20.23
C ASP A 111 -25.49 23.54 -19.77
N PRO A 112 -24.68 23.00 -20.69
CA PRO A 112 -23.47 22.29 -20.30
C PRO A 112 -22.53 23.25 -19.54
N PRO A 113 -21.90 22.83 -18.43
CA PRO A 113 -20.97 23.67 -17.69
C PRO A 113 -19.89 24.22 -18.62
N ALA A 114 -19.46 25.46 -18.38
CA ALA A 114 -18.36 26.06 -19.12
C ALA A 114 -17.15 25.12 -19.11
N ARG A 115 -16.83 24.54 -20.27
CA ARG A 115 -15.73 23.59 -20.40
C ARG A 115 -14.43 24.36 -20.20
N ARG A 116 -13.72 24.04 -19.13
CA ARG A 116 -12.36 24.55 -18.94
C ARG A 116 -11.47 24.03 -20.08
N PRO A 117 -10.69 24.88 -20.77
CA PRO A 117 -9.64 24.38 -21.64
C PRO A 117 -8.63 23.61 -20.77
N VAL A 118 -8.58 22.30 -20.93
CA VAL A 118 -7.59 21.44 -20.28
C VAL A 118 -6.30 21.64 -21.05
N ARG A 119 -5.33 22.34 -20.44
CA ARG A 119 -3.97 22.30 -20.95
C ARG A 119 -3.42 20.92 -20.61
N GLU A 120 -3.15 20.10 -21.62
CA GLU A 120 -2.34 18.90 -21.43
C GLU A 120 -1.02 19.36 -20.82
N LEU A 121 -0.85 19.19 -19.51
CA LEU A 121 0.49 19.11 -18.97
C LEU A 121 1.08 17.88 -19.65
N GLY A 122 2.11 18.05 -20.47
CA GLY A 122 2.92 16.91 -20.90
C GLY A 122 3.27 16.05 -19.69
N ASN A 123 3.42 14.74 -19.88
CA ASN A 123 3.73 13.71 -18.87
C ASN A 123 3.83 14.22 -17.41
N GLY A 124 2.68 14.35 -16.72
CA GLY A 124 2.66 14.68 -15.29
C GLY A 124 3.36 13.63 -14.42
N PRO A 125 3.68 13.94 -13.15
CA PRO A 125 4.32 12.99 -12.25
C PRO A 125 3.45 11.75 -12.08
N THR A 126 4.09 10.59 -11.98
CA THR A 126 3.41 9.31 -11.73
C THR A 126 2.74 9.32 -10.35
N ASP A 127 1.72 8.47 -10.16
CA ASP A 127 1.14 8.22 -8.83
C ASP A 127 2.21 7.84 -7.79
N LEU A 128 3.26 7.14 -8.19
CA LEU A 128 4.42 6.80 -7.37
C LEU A 128 5.25 8.04 -7.00
N ALA A 129 5.52 8.94 -7.95
CA ALA A 129 6.24 10.18 -7.68
C ALA A 129 5.46 11.09 -6.73
N LEU A 130 4.14 11.14 -6.88
CA LEU A 130 3.25 11.86 -5.96
C LEU A 130 3.27 11.25 -4.55
N LEU A 131 3.24 9.92 -4.43
CA LEU A 131 3.35 9.24 -3.14
C LEU A 131 4.71 9.52 -2.48
N ALA A 132 5.81 9.39 -3.22
CA ALA A 132 7.16 9.64 -2.71
C ALA A 132 7.28 11.08 -2.17
N SER A 133 6.82 12.07 -2.94
CA SER A 133 6.80 13.47 -2.51
C SER A 133 5.94 13.71 -1.26
N ALA A 134 4.80 13.00 -1.13
CA ALA A 134 3.95 13.09 0.04
C ALA A 134 4.59 12.50 1.30
N LEU A 135 5.23 11.33 1.17
CA LEU A 135 5.95 10.69 2.28
C LEU A 135 7.13 11.56 2.76
N GLU A 136 7.90 12.12 1.84
CA GLU A 136 9.04 12.97 2.17
C GLU A 136 8.60 14.24 2.91
N ARG A 137 7.50 14.87 2.49
CA ARG A 137 6.91 16.02 3.20
C ARG A 137 6.39 15.61 4.58
N ALA A 138 5.66 14.51 4.70
CA ALA A 138 5.17 14.04 5.98
C ALA A 138 6.32 13.74 6.96
N ALA A 139 7.40 13.12 6.49
CA ALA A 139 8.60 12.85 7.29
C ALA A 139 9.23 14.15 7.83
N ARG A 140 9.33 15.19 7.00
CA ARG A 140 9.79 16.53 7.43
C ARG A 140 8.86 17.16 8.46
N GLU A 141 7.54 17.08 8.25
CA GLU A 141 6.53 17.66 9.16
C GLU A 141 6.60 17.06 10.57
N VAL A 142 6.94 15.77 10.69
CA VAL A 142 7.07 15.09 11.99
C VAL A 142 8.51 15.03 12.50
N ALA A 143 9.46 15.72 11.85
CA ALA A 143 10.89 15.65 12.14
C ALA A 143 11.40 14.20 12.29
N ALA A 144 10.94 13.30 11.42
CA ALA A 144 11.35 11.90 11.44
C ALA A 144 12.88 11.82 11.29
N ALA A 145 13.53 11.01 12.15
CA ALA A 145 14.95 10.78 12.05
C ALA A 145 15.30 10.14 10.69
N GLU A 146 16.24 10.74 9.95
CA GLU A 146 16.75 10.15 8.73
C GLU A 146 17.49 8.85 9.06
N VAL A 147 17.06 7.75 8.45
CA VAL A 147 17.74 6.47 8.56
C VAL A 147 18.72 6.37 7.39
N PRO A 148 20.01 6.04 7.63
CA PRO A 148 20.98 5.83 6.57
C PRO A 148 20.47 4.81 5.54
N SER A 149 20.82 5.03 4.27
CA SER A 149 20.56 4.05 3.21
C SER A 149 21.12 2.67 3.60
N LEU A 150 20.32 1.63 3.37
CA LEU A 150 20.75 0.23 3.49
C LEU A 150 21.33 -0.33 2.17
N LEU A 151 21.39 0.52 1.13
CA LEU A 151 22.09 0.31 -0.14
C LEU A 151 23.36 1.15 -0.15
#